data_AF-A0A1T4PXW2-F1
#
_entry.id   AF-A0A1T4PXW2-F1
#
_cell.length_a   1.000
_cell.length_b   1.000
_cell.length_c   1.000
_cell.angle_alpha   90.00
_cell.angle_beta   90.00
_cell.angle_gamma   90.00
#
_symmetry.space_group_name_H-M   'P 1'
#
loop_
_entity.id
_entity.type
_entity.pdbx_description
1 polymer ?
#
loop_
_entity_poly.entity_id
_entity_poly.type
_entity_poly.pdbx_seq_one_letter_code
_entity_poly.pdbx_strand_id
1 'polypeptide(L)'
;MSDFDQYLEHFPVGLKVNVGIPVPGGDTFHDWAIIHTIDEDLISLQLSRDTLPAGVKLKVGTILDIRAGNEIEGYSCRAIIVTEGYHREVLLRLIGEIVSSELREFYRIDAFLPIKYFISTEQSEVRLKVAWKEKREARITAEKERKQQEKKPWERLRQAPDTEELPSEEFGEEGLWDDTGEGLDQPDQAINDTSDHSWDDVIPLAANISGGGIRMLLHHKFENDTLVPIEIYLPCEPEPQVIDAVCVVAFANENYAASKQFSRTSYNTGLKFKFVEERDRDAIVSYISNVQLKRIRLMREQYLFRSGPNSEKTEATPEQRLKQILKTGLVITIVIFALISLTIYFKNYDENRPKNEIELIFDKGYSDYLKKIGRNPSQGQ
;
A
#
# COMPACT_ATOMS: atom_id res chain seq x y z
N MET A 1 -15.93 -25.70 -5.14
CA MET A 1 -15.36 -25.45 -6.48
C MET A 1 -14.27 -26.47 -6.67
N SER A 2 -14.25 -27.14 -7.82
CA SER A 2 -13.14 -28.04 -8.13
C SER A 2 -11.87 -27.21 -8.28
N ASP A 3 -10.70 -27.78 -7.99
CA ASP A 3 -9.42 -27.08 -8.19
C ASP A 3 -9.25 -26.62 -9.66
N PHE A 4 -9.94 -27.27 -10.60
CA PHE A 4 -9.96 -26.92 -12.02
C PHE A 4 -10.71 -25.62 -12.33
N ASP A 5 -11.77 -25.31 -11.58
CA ASP A 5 -12.52 -24.06 -11.74
C ASP A 5 -11.61 -22.85 -11.46
N GLN A 6 -10.60 -23.03 -10.59
CA GLN A 6 -9.66 -21.97 -10.23
C GLN A 6 -8.72 -21.62 -11.39
N TYR A 7 -8.26 -22.59 -12.18
CA TYR A 7 -7.38 -22.30 -13.32
C TYR A 7 -8.10 -21.48 -14.40
N LEU A 8 -9.35 -21.81 -14.69
CA LEU A 8 -10.18 -21.08 -15.66
C LEU A 8 -10.40 -19.61 -15.26
N GLU A 9 -10.54 -19.34 -13.96
CA GLU A 9 -10.71 -17.99 -13.44
C GLU A 9 -9.45 -17.12 -13.61
N HIS A 10 -8.27 -17.72 -13.41
CA HIS A 10 -6.99 -17.00 -13.43
C HIS A 10 -6.30 -17.00 -14.80
N PHE A 11 -6.61 -17.98 -15.66
CA PHE A 11 -5.99 -18.19 -16.96
C PHE A 11 -7.03 -18.32 -18.09
N PRO A 12 -7.89 -17.29 -18.31
CA PRO A 12 -8.89 -17.32 -19.37
C PRO A 12 -8.27 -17.35 -20.78
N VAL A 13 -9.00 -17.94 -21.72
CA VAL A 13 -8.65 -17.96 -23.14
C VAL A 13 -8.46 -16.53 -23.66
N GLY A 14 -7.41 -16.32 -24.47
CA GLY A 14 -7.02 -15.03 -25.02
C GLY A 14 -6.16 -14.19 -24.10
N LEU A 15 -5.92 -14.61 -22.85
CA LEU A 15 -5.06 -13.88 -21.94
C LEU A 15 -3.60 -13.97 -22.38
N LYS A 16 -2.92 -12.81 -22.37
CA LYS A 16 -1.48 -12.73 -22.56
C LYS A 16 -0.77 -13.09 -21.27
N VAL A 17 0.07 -14.12 -21.32
CA VAL A 17 0.85 -14.62 -20.18
C VAL A 17 2.35 -14.50 -20.45
N ASN A 18 3.15 -14.38 -19.40
CA ASN A 18 4.59 -14.46 -19.46
C ASN A 18 5.03 -15.89 -19.09
N VAL A 19 5.86 -16.50 -19.93
CA VAL A 19 6.36 -17.87 -19.76
C VAL A 19 7.84 -17.81 -19.44
N GLY A 20 8.21 -18.25 -18.24
CA GLY A 20 9.58 -18.44 -17.79
C GLY A 20 10.11 -19.82 -18.20
N ILE A 21 11.05 -19.84 -19.14
CA ILE A 21 11.70 -21.04 -19.66
C ILE A 21 13.11 -21.15 -19.03
N PRO A 22 13.42 -22.24 -18.30
CA PRO A 22 14.73 -22.41 -17.68
C PRO A 22 15.81 -22.62 -18.75
N VAL A 23 16.94 -21.92 -18.59
CA VAL A 23 18.11 -22.01 -19.48
C VAL A 23 19.21 -22.84 -18.81
N PRO A 24 19.97 -23.68 -19.54
CA PRO A 24 21.14 -24.36 -19.01
C PRO A 24 22.15 -23.32 -18.48
N GLY A 25 22.29 -23.20 -17.16
CA GLY A 25 23.05 -22.13 -16.51
C GLY A 25 22.38 -21.54 -15.27
N GLY A 26 21.08 -21.82 -15.08
CA GLY A 26 20.32 -21.39 -13.90
C GLY A 26 19.51 -20.10 -14.12
N ASP A 27 19.72 -19.42 -15.25
CA ASP A 27 18.91 -18.28 -15.66
C ASP A 27 17.54 -18.72 -16.21
N THR A 28 16.58 -17.80 -16.18
CA THR A 28 15.25 -17.99 -16.76
C THR A 28 15.06 -17.03 -17.93
N PHE A 29 14.74 -17.57 -19.10
CA PHE A 29 14.36 -16.78 -20.26
C PHE A 29 12.86 -16.51 -20.23
N HIS A 30 12.45 -15.25 -20.32
CA HIS A 30 11.04 -14.87 -20.32
C HIS A 30 10.55 -14.58 -21.74
N ASP A 31 9.48 -15.26 -22.16
CA ASP A 31 8.76 -14.99 -23.40
C ASP A 31 7.30 -14.67 -23.12
N TRP A 32 6.64 -14.00 -24.06
CA TRP A 32 5.19 -13.81 -24.01
C TRP A 32 4.48 -14.93 -24.75
N ALA A 33 3.29 -15.30 -24.29
CA ALA A 33 2.41 -16.24 -24.96
C ALA A 33 0.95 -15.82 -24.82
N ILE A 34 0.10 -16.38 -25.68
CA ILE A 34 -1.36 -16.22 -25.59
C ILE A 34 -1.98 -17.59 -25.35
N ILE A 35 -2.92 -17.66 -24.41
CA ILE A 35 -3.71 -18.87 -24.15
C ILE A 35 -4.72 -19.04 -25.28
N HIS A 36 -4.64 -20.12 -26.05
CA HIS A 36 -5.61 -20.44 -27.11
C HIS A 36 -6.76 -21.27 -26.61
N THR A 37 -6.47 -22.29 -25.82
CA THR A 37 -7.46 -23.19 -25.25
C THR A 37 -7.04 -23.61 -23.85
N ILE A 38 -8.02 -23.89 -23.02
CA ILE A 38 -7.87 -24.47 -21.69
C ILE A 38 -8.93 -25.56 -21.53
N ASP A 39 -8.50 -26.74 -21.10
CA ASP A 39 -9.32 -27.91 -20.85
C ASP A 39 -8.85 -28.55 -19.54
N GLU A 40 -9.63 -28.35 -18.47
CA GLU A 40 -9.27 -28.72 -17.10
C GLU A 40 -7.90 -28.15 -16.66
N ASP A 41 -6.85 -28.99 -16.63
CA ASP A 41 -5.48 -28.63 -16.28
C ASP A 41 -4.54 -28.52 -17.51
N LEU A 42 -5.05 -28.75 -18.72
CA LEU A 42 -4.30 -28.62 -19.97
C LEU A 42 -4.54 -27.25 -20.60
N ILE A 43 -3.46 -26.57 -20.96
CA ILE A 43 -3.49 -25.29 -21.65
C ILE A 43 -2.68 -25.36 -22.94
N SER A 44 -3.26 -24.84 -24.03
CA SER A 44 -2.53 -24.62 -25.27
C SER A 44 -2.05 -23.17 -25.31
N LEU A 45 -0.73 -22.98 -25.34
CA LEU A 45 -0.11 -21.66 -25.45
C LEU A 45 0.55 -21.49 -26.82
N GLN A 46 0.37 -20.33 -27.44
CA GLN A 46 1.18 -19.91 -28.58
C GLN A 46 2.25 -18.91 -28.13
N LEU A 47 3.52 -19.28 -28.29
CA LEU A 47 4.66 -18.43 -27.98
C LEU A 47 4.78 -17.27 -28.97
N SER A 48 5.23 -16.10 -28.48
CA SER A 48 5.34 -14.90 -29.30
C SER A 48 6.46 -14.96 -30.34
N ARG A 49 7.52 -15.72 -30.05
CA ARG A 49 8.70 -15.83 -30.92
C ARG A 49 8.71 -17.11 -31.75
N ASP A 50 9.15 -16.94 -32.99
CA ASP A 50 9.35 -18.01 -33.97
C ASP A 50 10.56 -18.88 -33.65
N THR A 51 11.60 -18.23 -33.12
CA THR A 51 12.91 -18.81 -32.83
C THR A 51 13.30 -18.46 -31.41
N LEU A 52 13.56 -19.50 -30.61
CA LEU A 52 14.07 -19.33 -29.26
C LEU A 52 15.57 -19.00 -29.30
N PRO A 53 16.10 -18.25 -28.30
CA PRO A 53 17.53 -17.97 -28.22
C PRO A 53 18.38 -19.25 -28.22
N ALA A 54 19.63 -19.14 -28.67
CA ALA A 54 20.57 -20.26 -28.66
C ALA A 54 20.70 -20.86 -27.24
N GLY A 55 20.48 -22.17 -27.12
CA GLY A 55 20.55 -22.89 -25.85
C GLY A 55 19.20 -23.11 -25.15
N VAL A 56 18.15 -22.38 -25.53
CA VAL A 56 16.80 -22.60 -25.01
C VAL A 56 16.13 -23.71 -25.83
N LYS A 57 15.81 -24.83 -25.18
CA LYS A 57 15.11 -25.97 -25.80
C LYS A 57 13.87 -26.30 -24.99
N LEU A 58 12.73 -26.25 -25.65
CA LEU A 58 11.49 -26.81 -25.13
C LEU A 58 11.55 -28.31 -25.38
N LYS A 59 11.50 -29.09 -24.31
CA LYS A 59 11.40 -30.55 -24.37
C LYS A 59 10.19 -30.97 -23.57
N VAL A 60 9.46 -31.96 -24.04
CA VAL A 60 8.45 -32.66 -23.23
C VAL A 60 9.03 -33.04 -21.86
N GLY A 61 8.30 -32.72 -20.79
CA GLY A 61 8.72 -32.90 -19.41
C GLY A 61 9.45 -31.70 -18.78
N THR A 62 9.76 -30.66 -19.54
CA THR A 62 10.36 -29.43 -18.98
C THR A 62 9.31 -28.68 -18.15
N ILE A 63 9.69 -28.25 -16.95
CA ILE A 63 8.85 -27.41 -16.09
C ILE A 63 9.10 -25.95 -16.44
N LEU A 64 8.00 -25.23 -16.68
CA LEU A 64 7.94 -23.81 -16.99
C LEU A 64 7.21 -23.08 -15.86
N ASP A 65 7.50 -21.79 -15.70
CA ASP A 65 6.73 -20.91 -14.82
C ASP A 65 5.82 -20.03 -15.67
N ILE A 66 4.52 -20.07 -15.44
CA ILE A 66 3.54 -19.27 -16.18
C ILE A 66 3.04 -18.17 -15.26
N ARG A 67 3.27 -16.94 -15.67
CA ARG A 67 2.84 -15.75 -14.96
C ARG A 67 1.74 -15.05 -15.75
N ALA A 68 0.57 -14.97 -15.14
CA ALA A 68 -0.55 -14.16 -15.59
C ALA A 68 -0.76 -13.01 -14.61
N GLY A 69 -1.38 -11.93 -15.05
CA GLY A 69 -1.68 -10.83 -14.14
C GLY A 69 -1.84 -9.49 -14.84
N ASN A 70 -2.50 -8.58 -14.14
CA ASN A 70 -2.61 -7.18 -14.53
C ASN A 70 -1.58 -6.36 -13.72
N GLU A 71 -1.66 -5.02 -13.78
CA GLU A 71 -0.74 -4.16 -13.02
C GLU A 71 -0.93 -4.23 -11.49
N ILE A 72 -2.00 -4.87 -11.01
CA ILE A 72 -2.46 -4.87 -9.61
C ILE A 72 -2.24 -6.24 -8.98
N GLU A 73 -2.55 -7.32 -9.70
CA GLU A 73 -2.50 -8.70 -9.24
C GLU A 73 -1.70 -9.55 -10.21
N GLY A 74 -0.73 -10.29 -9.68
CA GLY A 74 0.05 -11.28 -10.41
C GLY A 74 -0.23 -12.68 -9.87
N TYR A 75 -0.33 -13.63 -10.77
CA TYR A 75 -0.55 -15.04 -10.49
C TYR A 75 0.57 -15.84 -11.16
N SER A 76 1.14 -16.79 -10.45
CA SER A 76 2.15 -17.72 -10.97
C SER A 76 1.65 -19.14 -10.80
N CYS A 77 1.77 -19.94 -11.84
CA CYS A 77 1.52 -21.37 -11.78
C CYS A 77 2.65 -22.09 -12.52
N ARG A 78 3.13 -23.20 -11.97
CA ARG A 78 4.09 -24.04 -12.67
C ARG A 78 3.35 -24.90 -13.68
N ALA A 79 3.96 -25.15 -14.82
CA ALA A 79 3.39 -26.02 -15.83
C ALA A 79 4.46 -26.95 -16.40
N ILE A 80 4.06 -28.13 -16.86
CA ILE A 80 4.96 -29.09 -17.51
C ILE A 80 4.57 -29.23 -18.98
N ILE A 81 5.57 -29.24 -19.87
CA ILE A 81 5.32 -29.46 -21.30
C ILE A 81 4.86 -30.91 -21.51
N VAL A 82 3.65 -31.11 -22.04
CA VAL A 82 3.10 -32.44 -22.37
C VAL A 82 3.42 -32.80 -23.81
N THR A 83 3.16 -31.87 -24.73
CA THR A 83 3.34 -32.09 -26.16
C THR A 83 3.87 -30.83 -26.83
N GLU A 84 4.84 -31.00 -27.72
CA GLU A 84 5.29 -29.97 -28.64
C GLU A 84 4.34 -29.97 -29.85
N GLY A 85 3.56 -28.91 -30.00
CA GLY A 85 2.66 -28.73 -31.14
C GLY A 85 3.39 -28.24 -32.38
N TYR A 86 2.68 -28.23 -33.51
CA TYR A 86 3.15 -27.56 -34.72
C TYR A 86 2.97 -26.04 -34.55
N HIS A 87 3.79 -25.23 -35.22
CA HIS A 87 3.61 -23.77 -35.29
C HIS A 87 3.63 -22.99 -33.96
N ARG A 88 4.53 -23.34 -33.03
CA ARG A 88 4.78 -22.62 -31.75
C ARG A 88 3.68 -22.79 -30.70
N GLU A 89 2.77 -23.71 -30.95
CA GLU A 89 1.84 -24.16 -29.94
C GLU A 89 2.54 -25.17 -29.04
N VAL A 90 2.47 -24.93 -27.74
CA VAL A 90 2.91 -25.88 -26.73
C VAL A 90 1.72 -26.25 -25.86
N LEU A 91 1.50 -27.55 -25.71
CA LEU A 91 0.49 -28.06 -24.80
C LEU A 91 1.15 -28.29 -23.45
N LEU A 92 0.71 -27.54 -22.45
CA LEU A 92 1.23 -27.58 -21.10
C LEU A 92 0.17 -28.12 -20.16
N ARG A 93 0.59 -28.84 -19.12
CA ARG A 93 -0.26 -29.22 -17.99
C ARG A 93 0.11 -28.36 -16.80
N LEU A 94 -0.87 -27.64 -16.25
CA LEU A 94 -0.72 -26.87 -15.02
C LEU A 94 -0.48 -27.82 -13.84
N ILE A 95 0.58 -27.55 -13.07
CA ILE A 95 1.02 -28.39 -11.97
C ILE A 95 1.26 -27.55 -10.71
N GLY A 96 0.35 -27.72 -9.74
CA GLY A 96 0.44 -27.11 -8.42
C GLY A 96 -0.45 -25.89 -8.27
N GLU A 97 -0.49 -25.38 -7.04
CA GLU A 97 -1.40 -24.30 -6.65
C GLU A 97 -1.09 -22.99 -7.39
N ILE A 98 -2.13 -22.20 -7.64
CA ILE A 98 -2.00 -20.84 -8.15
C ILE A 98 -1.47 -19.98 -7.02
N VAL A 99 -0.24 -19.52 -7.15
CA VAL A 99 0.38 -18.63 -6.17
C VAL A 99 0.11 -17.20 -6.60
N SER A 100 -0.53 -16.40 -5.75
CA SER A 100 -0.55 -14.96 -5.92
C SER A 100 0.89 -14.44 -5.80
N SER A 101 1.47 -14.13 -6.95
CA SER A 101 2.81 -13.58 -7.06
C SER A 101 2.65 -12.06 -7.02
N GLU A 102 2.66 -11.48 -5.81
CA GLU A 102 2.91 -10.05 -5.68
C GLU A 102 4.36 -9.78 -6.12
N LEU A 103 4.54 -9.47 -7.42
CA LEU A 103 5.84 -9.26 -8.07
C LEU A 103 6.61 -8.04 -7.53
N ARG A 104 6.08 -7.37 -6.51
CA ARG A 104 6.55 -6.09 -6.00
C ARG A 104 6.89 -6.25 -4.54
N GLU A 105 8.15 -5.99 -4.19
CA GLU A 105 8.61 -5.91 -2.81
C GLU A 105 7.95 -4.76 -2.03
N PHE A 106 7.40 -3.77 -2.75
CA PHE A 106 6.80 -2.57 -2.16
C PHE A 106 5.45 -2.23 -2.81
N TYR A 107 4.47 -1.90 -1.97
CA TYR A 107 3.23 -1.27 -2.40
C TYR A 107 3.49 0.04 -3.14
N ARG A 108 2.58 0.35 -4.08
CA ARG A 108 2.60 1.56 -4.90
C ARG A 108 1.31 2.34 -4.71
N ILE A 109 1.40 3.66 -4.76
CA ILE A 109 0.23 4.54 -4.89
C ILE A 109 0.50 5.61 -5.93
N ASP A 110 -0.57 6.01 -6.61
CA ASP A 110 -0.60 7.27 -7.34
C ASP A 110 -0.85 8.42 -6.35
N ALA A 111 0.06 9.38 -6.32
CA ALA A 111 0.00 10.56 -5.48
C ALA A 111 0.46 11.80 -6.27
N PHE A 112 -0.04 12.97 -5.88
CA PHE A 112 0.49 14.24 -6.36
C PHE A 112 1.50 14.74 -5.34
N LEU A 113 2.78 14.72 -5.69
CA LEU A 113 3.86 15.09 -4.79
C LEU A 113 4.70 16.21 -5.42
N PRO A 114 5.09 17.25 -4.66
CA PRO A 114 6.11 18.20 -5.10
C PRO A 114 7.45 17.49 -5.19
N ILE A 115 8.01 17.39 -6.39
CA ILE A 115 9.26 16.68 -6.65
C ILE A 115 10.17 17.57 -7.49
N LYS A 116 11.38 17.81 -6.97
CA LYS A 116 12.47 18.44 -7.73
C LYS A 116 13.39 17.35 -8.23
N TYR A 117 13.78 17.40 -9.50
CA TYR A 117 14.79 16.52 -10.07
C TYR A 117 15.91 17.36 -10.68
N PHE A 118 17.13 16.85 -10.61
CA PHE A 118 18.32 17.56 -11.08
C PHE A 118 18.99 16.76 -12.19
N ILE A 119 19.30 17.43 -13.30
CA ILE A 119 20.09 16.83 -14.38
C ILE A 119 21.56 17.08 -14.03
N SER A 120 22.21 16.06 -13.47
CA SER A 120 23.63 16.12 -13.14
C SER A 120 24.46 15.80 -14.38
N THR A 121 25.43 16.66 -14.71
CA THR A 121 26.49 16.35 -15.68
C THR A 121 27.42 15.26 -15.16
N GLU A 122 27.48 15.09 -13.84
CA GLU A 122 28.29 14.10 -13.16
C GLU A 122 27.47 12.82 -12.91
N GLN A 123 27.88 11.73 -13.55
CA GLN A 123 27.25 10.40 -13.47
C GLN A 123 28.09 9.40 -12.66
N SER A 124 29.08 9.88 -11.90
CA SER A 124 29.89 9.03 -11.02
C SER A 124 29.13 8.73 -9.74
N GLU A 125 28.82 7.44 -9.49
CA GLU A 125 28.13 6.98 -8.28
C GLU A 125 28.82 7.47 -7.01
N VAL A 126 30.15 7.47 -6.98
CA VAL A 126 30.94 7.85 -5.79
C VAL A 126 30.76 9.33 -5.46
N ARG A 127 30.86 10.21 -6.48
CA ARG A 127 30.74 11.66 -6.27
C ARG A 127 29.32 12.07 -5.96
N LEU A 128 28.33 11.49 -6.64
CA LEU A 128 26.92 11.72 -6.34
C LEU A 128 26.54 11.26 -4.93
N LYS A 129 27.10 10.15 -4.45
CA LYS A 129 26.89 9.68 -3.08
C LYS A 129 27.47 10.64 -2.04
N VAL A 130 28.64 11.22 -2.31
CA VAL A 130 29.26 12.22 -1.43
C VAL A 130 28.43 13.50 -1.43
N ALA A 131 28.10 14.05 -2.60
CA ALA A 131 27.27 15.24 -2.73
C ALA A 131 25.88 15.07 -2.09
N TRP A 132 25.27 13.90 -2.24
CA TRP A 132 24.01 13.54 -1.59
C TRP A 132 24.12 13.56 -0.06
N LYS A 133 25.19 12.97 0.50
CA LYS A 133 25.42 12.99 1.96
C LYS A 133 25.65 14.40 2.48
N GLU A 134 26.50 15.18 1.83
CA GLU A 134 26.80 16.56 2.23
C GLU A 134 25.54 17.42 2.23
N LYS A 135 24.73 17.33 1.17
CA LYS A 135 23.46 18.06 1.05
C LYS A 135 22.48 17.70 2.16
N ARG A 136 22.38 16.41 2.49
CA ARG A 136 21.53 15.90 3.56
C ARG A 136 21.99 16.39 4.93
N GLU A 137 23.28 16.29 5.21
CA GLU A 137 23.87 16.75 6.48
C GLU A 137 23.67 18.26 6.67
N ALA A 138 23.83 19.05 5.60
CA ALA A 138 23.54 20.46 5.60
C ALA A 138 22.06 20.73 5.94
N ARG A 139 21.13 19.99 5.34
CA ARG A 139 19.69 20.15 5.64
C ARG A 139 19.35 19.77 7.08
N ILE A 140 19.85 18.64 7.57
CA ILE A 140 19.63 18.20 8.96
C ILE A 140 20.19 19.24 9.94
N THR A 141 21.33 19.85 9.62
CA THR A 141 21.94 20.90 10.45
C THR A 141 21.08 22.17 10.43
N ALA A 142 20.64 22.63 9.25
CA ALA A 142 19.76 23.77 9.10
C ALA A 142 18.41 23.57 9.83
N GLU A 143 17.81 22.37 9.74
CA GLU A 143 16.57 22.05 10.44
C GLU A 143 16.76 22.02 11.96
N LYS A 144 17.88 21.48 12.46
CA LYS A 144 18.23 21.52 13.89
C LYS A 144 18.43 22.95 14.38
N GLU A 145 19.12 23.78 13.59
CA GLU A 145 19.30 25.20 13.89
C GLU A 145 17.95 25.92 13.94
N ARG A 146 17.06 25.67 12.97
CA ARG A 146 15.71 26.22 12.96
C ARG A 146 14.90 25.81 14.18
N LYS A 147 14.87 24.50 14.51
CA LYS A 147 14.21 23.98 15.72
C LYS A 147 14.80 24.54 17.02
N GLN A 148 16.09 24.86 17.05
CA GLN A 148 16.71 25.53 18.20
C GLN A 148 16.31 27.01 18.27
N GLN A 149 16.21 27.70 17.13
CA GLN A 149 15.74 29.08 17.07
C GLN A 149 14.27 29.22 17.45
N GLU A 150 13.41 28.30 17.00
CA GLU A 150 11.97 28.23 17.33
C GLU A 150 11.70 27.92 18.81
N LYS A 151 12.63 27.24 19.51
CA LYS A 151 12.53 26.99 20.96
C LYS A 151 13.03 28.15 21.81
N LYS A 152 13.83 29.06 21.27
CA LYS A 152 14.34 30.22 22.01
C LYS A 152 13.40 31.45 22.15
N PRO A 153 12.20 31.57 21.55
CA PRO A 153 11.35 32.75 21.73
C PRO A 153 10.94 32.96 23.20
N TRP A 154 10.61 31.88 23.93
CA TRP A 154 10.25 31.98 25.35
C TRP A 154 11.48 32.17 26.26
N GLU A 155 12.67 31.70 25.86
CA GLU A 155 13.92 32.04 26.54
C GLU A 155 14.27 33.53 26.35
N ARG A 156 14.01 34.11 25.18
CA ARG A 156 14.12 35.56 24.96
C ARG A 156 13.15 36.33 25.86
N LEU A 157 11.91 35.87 26.00
CA LEU A 157 10.94 36.48 26.93
C LEU A 157 11.35 36.34 28.40
N ARG A 158 12.09 35.30 28.79
CA ARG A 158 12.66 35.16 30.15
C ARG A 158 13.94 35.96 30.37
N GLN A 159 14.67 36.27 29.30
CA GLN A 159 15.89 37.08 29.34
C GLN A 159 15.62 38.56 29.03
N ALA A 160 14.39 38.93 28.66
CA ALA A 160 13.97 40.31 28.59
C ALA A 160 14.21 40.92 29.98
N PRO A 161 15.12 41.91 30.12
CA PRO A 161 15.30 42.58 31.38
C PRO A 161 13.98 43.22 31.80
N ASP A 162 13.61 43.14 33.09
CA ASP A 162 12.43 43.78 33.70
C ASP A 162 12.37 45.32 33.52
N THR A 163 13.25 45.89 32.69
CA THR A 163 13.51 47.32 32.49
C THR A 163 13.23 47.78 31.05
N GLU A 164 12.73 46.93 30.15
CA GLU A 164 12.04 47.45 28.96
C GLU A 164 10.69 47.98 29.42
N GLU A 165 10.68 49.28 29.74
CA GLU A 165 9.46 50.09 29.76
C GLU A 165 8.65 49.70 28.53
N LEU A 166 7.51 49.05 28.74
CA LEU A 166 6.52 48.78 27.69
C LEU A 166 6.46 50.05 26.85
N PRO A 167 6.70 50.02 25.52
CA PRO A 167 6.58 51.20 24.70
C PRO A 167 5.23 51.77 25.04
N SER A 168 5.23 52.95 25.65
CA SER A 168 4.02 53.62 26.09
C SER A 168 3.08 53.51 24.91
N GLU A 169 1.95 52.83 25.08
CA GLU A 169 0.84 52.98 24.16
C GLU A 169 0.61 54.48 24.12
N GLU A 170 1.23 55.15 23.15
CA GLU A 170 0.80 56.44 22.67
C GLU A 170 -0.61 56.12 22.18
N PHE A 171 -1.56 56.20 23.11
CA PHE A 171 -2.92 56.59 22.87
C PHE A 171 -2.82 57.90 22.09
N GLY A 172 -2.55 57.77 20.79
CA GLY A 172 -2.75 58.81 19.83
C GLY A 172 -4.22 59.16 19.92
N GLU A 173 -4.49 60.24 20.64
CA GLU A 173 -5.72 61.01 20.59
C GLU A 173 -6.27 60.98 19.16
N GLU A 174 -7.45 60.36 19.01
CA GLU A 174 -8.51 60.69 18.06
C GLU A 174 -8.10 61.58 16.89
N GLY A 175 -7.20 61.07 16.05
CA GLY A 175 -6.84 61.67 14.77
C GLY A 175 -7.82 61.20 13.72
N LEU A 176 -8.93 61.93 13.61
CA LEU A 176 -9.76 62.13 12.42
C LEU A 176 -9.30 61.30 11.19
N TRP A 177 -10.02 60.23 10.89
CA TRP A 177 -9.85 59.45 9.65
C TRP A 177 -10.30 60.31 8.46
N ASP A 178 -9.47 61.25 8.03
CA ASP A 178 -9.60 61.85 6.70
C ASP A 178 -9.11 60.81 5.69
N ASP A 179 -10.10 60.17 5.08
CA ASP A 179 -10.08 59.27 3.93
C ASP A 179 -9.40 59.96 2.73
N THR A 180 -8.08 60.08 2.81
CA THR A 180 -7.23 60.48 1.70
C THR A 180 -6.66 59.22 1.09
N GLY A 181 -7.31 58.77 0.01
CA GLY A 181 -7.00 57.56 -0.75
C GLY A 181 -5.65 57.59 -1.47
N GLU A 182 -4.56 57.70 -0.72
CA GLU A 182 -3.22 57.30 -1.13
C GLU A 182 -2.73 56.29 -0.10
N GLY A 183 -2.97 55.01 -0.40
CA GLY A 183 -2.49 53.87 0.36
C GLY A 183 -0.97 53.85 0.37
N LEU A 184 -0.40 54.53 1.36
CA LEU A 184 0.99 54.37 1.75
C LEU A 184 1.15 52.91 2.20
N ASP A 185 1.99 52.19 1.45
CA ASP A 185 2.56 50.91 1.83
C ASP A 185 3.09 51.04 3.26
N GLN A 186 2.29 50.63 4.25
CA GLN A 186 2.82 50.36 5.58
C GLN A 186 3.92 49.33 5.34
N PRO A 187 5.16 49.58 5.79
CA PRO A 187 6.20 48.57 5.72
C PRO A 187 5.66 47.39 6.51
N ASP A 188 5.24 46.35 5.78
CA ASP A 188 4.74 45.11 6.33
C ASP A 188 5.63 44.79 7.52
N GLN A 189 5.04 44.80 8.71
CA GLN A 189 5.67 44.21 9.86
C GLN A 189 6.02 42.81 9.42
N ALA A 190 7.29 42.61 9.09
CA ALA A 190 7.87 41.35 8.72
C ALA A 190 7.74 40.46 9.95
N ILE A 191 6.54 39.91 10.13
CA ILE A 191 6.30 38.68 10.85
C ILE A 191 7.33 37.77 10.21
N ASN A 192 8.36 37.43 10.99
CA ASN A 192 9.45 36.56 10.60
C ASN A 192 8.84 35.20 10.26
N ASP A 193 8.25 35.09 9.08
CA ASP A 193 7.80 33.84 8.52
C ASP A 193 9.07 33.11 8.11
N THR A 194 9.65 32.42 9.08
CA THR A 194 10.82 31.56 8.92
C THR A 194 10.48 30.29 8.14
N SER A 195 9.31 30.24 7.49
CA SER A 195 8.93 29.13 6.64
C SER A 195 9.80 29.12 5.37
N ASP A 196 10.23 27.92 5.02
CA ASP A 196 11.07 27.69 3.86
C ASP A 196 10.20 27.75 2.59
N HIS A 197 10.06 28.94 2.02
CA HIS A 197 9.31 29.18 0.78
C HIS A 197 9.93 28.53 -0.46
N SER A 198 11.07 27.81 -0.35
CA SER A 198 11.71 27.18 -1.50
C SER A 198 10.87 26.10 -2.19
N TRP A 199 9.77 25.67 -1.55
CA TRP A 199 8.84 24.67 -2.07
C TRP A 199 7.53 25.23 -2.60
N ASP A 200 7.24 26.51 -2.39
CA ASP A 200 5.95 27.11 -2.76
C ASP A 200 5.75 27.21 -4.27
N ASP A 201 6.85 27.36 -5.03
CA ASP A 201 6.84 27.39 -6.49
C ASP A 201 6.79 26.00 -7.16
N VAL A 202 6.90 24.92 -6.37
CA VAL A 202 7.02 23.57 -6.92
C VAL A 202 5.65 22.99 -7.20
N ILE A 203 5.32 22.92 -8.49
CA ILE A 203 4.07 22.31 -8.95
C ILE A 203 4.08 20.81 -8.59
N PRO A 204 3.06 20.31 -7.86
CA PRO A 204 2.92 18.89 -7.58
C PRO A 204 2.80 18.08 -8.86
N LEU A 205 3.61 17.03 -8.98
CA LEU A 205 3.59 16.14 -10.14
C LEU A 205 2.83 14.86 -9.78
N ALA A 206 2.03 14.36 -10.73
CA ALA A 206 1.46 13.02 -10.63
C ALA A 206 2.58 11.99 -10.67
N ALA A 207 2.74 11.25 -9.58
CA ALA A 207 3.77 10.25 -9.43
C ALA A 207 3.21 8.97 -8.82
N ASN A 208 3.65 7.84 -9.35
CA ASN A 208 3.42 6.53 -8.75
C ASN A 208 4.64 6.18 -7.88
N ILE A 209 4.48 6.27 -6.56
CA ILE A 209 5.58 6.13 -5.58
C ILE A 209 5.51 4.78 -4.85
N SER A 210 6.67 4.21 -4.54
CA SER A 210 6.87 3.01 -3.73
C SER A 210 8.09 3.15 -2.82
N GLY A 211 8.28 2.22 -1.88
CA GLY A 211 9.52 2.16 -1.09
C GLY A 211 10.79 1.84 -1.92
N GLY A 212 10.65 1.33 -3.14
CA GLY A 212 11.78 0.97 -4.02
C GLY A 212 12.08 1.98 -5.12
N GLY A 213 11.21 2.95 -5.37
CA GLY A 213 11.35 3.90 -6.46
C GLY A 213 10.08 4.67 -6.77
N ILE A 214 10.13 5.47 -7.83
CA ILE A 214 9.07 6.39 -8.24
C ILE A 214 8.94 6.41 -9.77
N ARG A 215 7.71 6.49 -10.27
CA ARG A 215 7.41 6.65 -11.70
C ARG A 215 6.69 7.97 -11.90
N MET A 216 7.16 8.78 -12.83
CA MET A 216 6.65 10.13 -13.07
C MET A 216 6.66 10.46 -14.56
N LEU A 217 5.85 11.44 -14.95
CA LEU A 217 5.80 11.97 -16.30
C LEU A 217 6.77 13.16 -16.42
N LEU A 218 7.81 13.03 -17.25
CA LEU A 218 8.85 14.03 -17.43
C LEU A 218 8.88 14.54 -18.87
N HIS A 219 9.33 15.78 -19.07
CA HIS A 219 9.52 16.35 -20.40
C HIS A 219 10.89 15.98 -21.02
N HIS A 220 11.84 15.59 -20.18
CA HIS A 220 13.17 15.18 -20.60
C HIS A 220 13.26 13.66 -20.76
N LYS A 221 13.86 13.21 -21.85
CA LYS A 221 14.13 11.79 -22.08
C LYS A 221 15.46 11.43 -21.44
N PHE A 222 15.41 10.63 -20.37
CA PHE A 222 16.62 10.08 -19.76
C PHE A 222 17.06 8.80 -20.47
N GLU A 223 18.35 8.53 -20.45
CA GLU A 223 18.90 7.23 -20.84
C GLU A 223 18.74 6.24 -19.68
N ASN A 224 18.54 4.97 -20.00
CA ASN A 224 18.51 3.92 -18.98
C ASN A 224 19.84 3.92 -18.20
N ASP A 225 19.77 3.57 -16.93
CA ASP A 225 20.89 3.55 -15.98
C ASP A 225 21.49 4.92 -15.60
N THR A 226 20.93 6.02 -16.11
CA THR A 226 21.34 7.38 -15.71
C THR A 226 20.99 7.63 -14.23
N LEU A 227 21.90 8.28 -13.51
CA LEU A 227 21.71 8.70 -12.12
C LEU A 227 21.05 10.08 -12.08
N VAL A 228 19.93 10.16 -11.35
CA VAL A 228 19.12 11.36 -11.21
C VAL A 228 18.93 11.65 -9.72
N PRO A 229 19.59 12.70 -9.18
CA PRO A 229 19.28 13.22 -7.86
C PRO A 229 17.87 13.81 -7.86
N ILE A 230 17.09 13.46 -6.85
CA ILE A 230 15.73 13.97 -6.65
C ILE A 230 15.53 14.40 -5.19
N GLU A 231 14.64 15.37 -5.03
CA GLU A 231 14.08 15.78 -3.74
C GLU A 231 12.58 15.57 -3.78
N ILE A 232 12.05 14.87 -2.79
CA ILE A 232 10.62 14.57 -2.68
C ILE A 232 10.10 15.25 -1.42
N TYR A 233 9.13 16.15 -1.57
CA TYR A 233 8.39 16.69 -0.43
C TYR A 233 7.26 15.74 -0.06
N LEU A 234 7.34 15.12 1.12
CA LEU A 234 6.30 14.27 1.67
C LEU A 234 5.46 15.04 2.69
N PRO A 235 4.14 15.19 2.46
CA PRO A 235 3.22 15.78 3.44
C PRO A 235 2.86 14.74 4.51
N CYS A 236 3.85 14.31 5.30
CA CYS A 236 3.65 13.44 6.45
C CYS A 236 3.07 14.23 7.63
N GLU A 237 2.24 13.57 8.44
CA GLU A 237 1.79 14.07 9.74
C GLU A 237 2.67 13.41 10.83
N PRO A 238 3.17 14.14 11.84
CA PRO A 238 2.80 15.50 12.24
C PRO A 238 3.57 16.63 11.53
N GLU A 239 4.78 16.38 11.00
CA GLU A 239 5.59 17.37 10.30
C GLU A 239 5.92 16.90 8.87
N PRO A 240 5.83 17.79 7.86
CA PRO A 240 6.24 17.45 6.51
C PRO A 240 7.75 17.19 6.43
N GLN A 241 8.16 16.29 5.56
CA GLN A 241 9.56 15.88 5.42
C GLN A 241 10.04 15.98 3.97
N VAL A 242 11.24 16.52 3.77
CA VAL A 242 11.91 16.53 2.46
C VAL A 242 12.91 15.38 2.40
N ILE A 243 12.72 14.49 1.44
CA ILE A 243 13.57 13.32 1.22
C ILE A 243 14.55 13.60 0.09
N ASP A 244 15.84 13.45 0.38
CA ASP A 244 16.89 13.41 -0.65
C ASP A 244 17.15 11.98 -1.08
N ALA A 245 17.03 11.72 -2.38
CA ALA A 245 17.38 10.42 -2.95
C ALA A 245 18.17 10.58 -4.24
N VAL A 246 18.98 9.59 -4.55
CA VAL A 246 19.57 9.40 -5.89
C VAL A 246 18.94 8.17 -6.50
N CYS A 247 18.35 8.37 -7.68
CA CYS A 247 17.69 7.33 -8.43
C CYS A 247 18.52 6.88 -9.63
N VAL A 248 18.28 5.65 -10.07
CA VAL A 248 18.73 5.13 -11.37
C VAL A 248 17.52 5.02 -12.28
N VAL A 249 17.63 5.49 -13.52
CA VAL A 249 16.56 5.39 -14.52
C VAL A 249 16.41 3.94 -14.98
N ALA A 250 15.30 3.31 -14.62
CA ALA A 250 15.00 1.93 -15.03
C ALA A 250 14.42 1.86 -16.45
N PHE A 251 13.58 2.83 -16.82
CA PHE A 251 13.04 2.97 -18.17
C PHE A 251 12.56 4.40 -18.42
N ALA A 252 12.59 4.84 -19.68
CA ALA A 252 12.01 6.11 -20.13
C ALA A 252 11.28 5.90 -21.46
N ASN A 253 9.97 5.61 -21.38
CA ASN A 253 9.14 5.34 -22.54
C ASN A 253 8.32 6.58 -22.92
N GLU A 254 8.24 6.90 -24.21
CA GLU A 254 7.41 8.00 -24.69
C GLU A 254 5.92 7.73 -24.40
N ASN A 255 5.23 8.71 -23.83
CA ASN A 255 3.80 8.64 -23.57
C ASN A 255 3.05 9.40 -24.67
N TYR A 256 2.62 8.67 -25.70
CA TYR A 256 1.88 9.25 -26.82
C TYR A 256 0.54 9.86 -26.41
N ALA A 257 -0.12 9.32 -25.37
CA ALA A 257 -1.40 9.84 -24.91
C ALA A 257 -1.24 11.22 -24.26
N ALA A 258 -0.29 11.35 -23.34
CA ALA A 258 0.00 12.62 -22.69
C ALA A 258 0.59 13.65 -23.67
N SER A 259 1.39 13.20 -24.65
CA SER A 259 2.00 14.12 -25.63
C SER A 259 0.97 14.84 -26.49
N LYS A 260 -0.17 14.20 -26.80
CA LYS A 260 -1.30 14.86 -27.50
C LYS A 260 -2.01 15.90 -26.64
N GLN A 261 -2.12 15.66 -25.34
CA GLN A 261 -2.85 16.54 -24.42
C GLN A 261 -2.06 17.81 -24.10
N PHE A 262 -0.74 17.70 -23.96
CA PHE A 262 0.11 18.83 -23.55
C PHE A 262 0.84 19.52 -24.70
N SER A 263 0.64 19.07 -25.95
CA SER A 263 1.37 19.55 -27.13
C SER A 263 2.89 19.55 -26.96
N ARG A 264 3.41 18.67 -26.10
CA ARG A 264 4.82 18.55 -25.73
C ARG A 264 5.15 17.07 -25.54
N THR A 265 6.31 16.65 -26.01
CA THR A 265 6.78 15.27 -25.80
C THR A 265 6.91 14.99 -24.31
N SER A 266 6.27 13.94 -23.84
CA SER A 266 6.30 13.52 -22.44
C SER A 266 6.73 12.06 -22.35
N TYR A 267 7.54 11.77 -21.34
CA TYR A 267 8.17 10.48 -21.13
C TYR A 267 7.72 9.92 -19.78
N ASN A 268 7.19 8.72 -19.82
CA ASN A 268 6.92 7.96 -18.64
C ASN A 268 8.24 7.35 -18.13
N THR A 269 8.78 7.95 -17.07
CA THR A 269 10.10 7.63 -16.55
C THR A 269 9.96 6.88 -15.23
N GLY A 270 10.49 5.66 -15.18
CA GLY A 270 10.60 4.85 -13.97
C GLY A 270 11.98 5.02 -13.34
N LEU A 271 12.02 5.44 -12.08
CA LEU A 271 13.22 5.70 -11.30
C LEU A 271 13.30 4.72 -10.12
N LYS A 272 14.42 3.99 -9.98
CA LYS A 272 14.68 3.08 -8.86
C LYS A 272 15.60 3.75 -7.85
N PHE A 273 15.29 3.68 -6.56
CA PHE A 273 16.16 4.25 -5.52
C PHE A 273 17.49 3.48 -5.45
N LYS A 274 18.59 4.20 -5.66
CA LYS A 274 19.96 3.68 -5.51
C LYS A 274 20.56 4.11 -4.18
N PHE A 275 20.42 5.41 -3.85
CA PHE A 275 20.82 5.96 -2.54
C PHE A 275 19.63 6.66 -1.91
N VAL A 276 19.16 6.13 -0.80
CA VAL A 276 18.12 6.71 0.06
C VAL A 276 18.42 6.23 1.48
N GLU A 277 18.28 7.10 2.48
CA GLU A 277 18.42 6.65 3.87
C GLU A 277 17.26 5.72 4.23
N GLU A 278 17.53 4.73 5.06
CA GLU A 278 16.51 3.78 5.53
C GLU A 278 15.34 4.48 6.23
N ARG A 279 15.62 5.50 7.06
CA ARG A 279 14.58 6.32 7.71
C ARG A 279 13.68 7.05 6.72
N ASP A 280 14.25 7.57 5.63
CA ASP A 280 13.47 8.25 4.59
C ASP A 280 12.64 7.24 3.79
N ARG A 281 13.19 6.05 3.54
CA ARG A 281 12.46 4.95 2.92
C ARG A 281 11.27 4.54 3.78
N ASP A 282 11.45 4.43 5.09
CA ASP A 282 10.38 4.13 6.04
C ASP A 282 9.33 5.24 6.06
N ALA A 283 9.73 6.51 5.95
CA ALA A 283 8.81 7.63 5.82
C ALA A 283 7.97 7.54 4.54
N ILE A 284 8.57 7.17 3.40
CA ILE A 284 7.85 6.90 2.14
C ILE A 284 6.84 5.77 2.35
N VAL A 285 7.27 4.64 2.91
CA VAL A 285 6.38 3.48 3.12
C VAL A 285 5.23 3.83 4.06
N SER A 286 5.51 4.52 5.16
CA SER A 286 4.52 5.01 6.12
C SER A 286 3.51 5.95 5.47
N TYR A 287 3.98 6.90 4.65
CA TYR A 287 3.12 7.78 3.86
C TYR A 287 2.17 6.97 2.95
N ILE A 288 2.71 5.98 2.24
CA ILE A 288 1.94 5.12 1.34
C ILE A 288 0.82 4.38 2.11
N SER A 289 1.17 3.76 3.24
CA SER A 289 0.21 3.06 4.10
C SER A 289 -0.87 4.00 4.62
N ASN A 290 -0.50 5.20 5.06
CA ASN A 290 -1.45 6.19 5.59
C ASN A 290 -2.43 6.68 4.52
N VAL A 291 -1.95 6.97 3.30
CA VAL A 291 -2.82 7.36 2.18
C VAL A 291 -3.79 6.23 1.81
N GLN A 292 -3.33 4.99 1.78
CA GLN A 292 -4.20 3.84 1.51
C GLN A 292 -5.28 3.66 2.58
N LEU A 293 -4.90 3.74 3.85
CA LEU A 293 -5.85 3.66 4.95
C LEU A 293 -6.87 4.80 4.91
N LYS A 294 -6.44 6.03 4.58
CA LYS A 294 -7.35 7.17 4.37
C LYS A 294 -8.34 6.87 3.23
N ARG A 295 -7.88 6.33 2.09
CA ARG A 295 -8.76 5.94 0.97
C ARG A 295 -9.76 4.85 1.36
N ILE A 296 -9.33 3.81 2.07
CA ILE A 296 -10.21 2.73 2.53
C ILE A 296 -11.29 3.28 3.48
N ARG A 297 -10.92 4.17 4.41
CA ARG A 297 -11.87 4.82 5.32
C ARG A 297 -12.90 5.65 4.54
N LEU A 298 -12.46 6.48 3.60
CA LEU A 298 -13.35 7.28 2.76
C LEU A 298 -14.31 6.42 1.92
N MET A 299 -13.82 5.34 1.31
CA MET A 299 -14.68 4.41 0.58
C MET A 299 -15.71 3.75 1.52
N ARG A 300 -15.28 3.29 2.70
CA ARG A 300 -16.19 2.68 3.68
C ARG A 300 -17.27 3.66 4.15
N GLU A 301 -16.91 4.91 4.40
CA GLU A 301 -17.87 5.97 4.74
C GLU A 301 -18.86 6.20 3.59
N GLN A 302 -18.39 6.30 2.34
CA GLN A 302 -19.28 6.39 1.18
C GLN A 302 -20.26 5.21 1.12
N TYR A 303 -19.81 3.97 1.37
CA TYR A 303 -20.71 2.81 1.41
C TYR A 303 -21.73 2.88 2.56
N LEU A 304 -21.31 3.30 3.76
CA LEU A 304 -22.20 3.42 4.92
C LEU A 304 -23.27 4.51 4.71
N PHE A 305 -22.93 5.64 4.09
CA PHE A 305 -23.87 6.73 3.84
C PHE A 305 -24.71 6.55 2.57
N ARG A 306 -24.28 5.71 1.63
CA ARG A 306 -25.11 5.34 0.46
C ARG A 306 -26.28 4.42 0.85
N SER A 307 -26.23 3.80 2.03
CA SER A 307 -27.38 3.12 2.66
C SER A 307 -28.30 4.07 3.44
N GLY A 308 -28.18 5.38 3.25
CA GLY A 308 -29.12 6.38 3.77
C GLY A 308 -30.57 6.13 3.32
N PRO A 309 -31.58 6.68 4.04
CA PRO A 309 -32.98 6.24 4.10
C PRO A 309 -33.80 6.37 2.79
N ASN A 310 -33.16 6.69 1.68
CA ASN A 310 -33.73 6.68 0.33
C ASN A 310 -33.62 5.31 -0.35
N SER A 311 -33.49 4.20 0.40
CA SER A 311 -34.17 3.00 -0.11
C SER A 311 -35.62 3.43 -0.22
N GLU A 312 -36.07 3.75 -1.44
CA GLU A 312 -37.47 3.99 -1.74
C GLU A 312 -38.23 2.99 -0.90
N LYS A 313 -39.00 3.47 0.08
CA LYS A 313 -39.92 2.61 0.79
C LYS A 313 -40.86 2.15 -0.29
N THR A 314 -40.50 1.09 -0.99
CA THR A 314 -41.39 0.37 -1.89
C THR A 314 -42.58 0.12 -1.01
N GLU A 315 -43.69 0.81 -1.28
CA GLU A 315 -44.84 0.80 -0.39
C GLU A 315 -45.29 -0.66 -0.32
N ALA A 316 -44.85 -1.33 0.74
CA ALA A 316 -45.02 -2.76 0.85
C ALA A 316 -46.51 -3.00 0.86
N THR A 317 -46.98 -3.68 -0.18
CA THR A 317 -48.36 -4.09 -0.32
C THR A 317 -48.78 -4.84 0.95
N PRO A 318 -50.03 -4.69 1.42
CA PRO A 318 -50.48 -5.28 2.68
C PRO A 318 -50.20 -6.79 2.77
N GLU A 319 -50.20 -7.49 1.65
CA GLU A 319 -49.81 -8.91 1.56
C GLU A 319 -48.33 -9.16 1.90
N GLN A 320 -47.42 -8.28 1.47
CA GLN A 320 -45.99 -8.38 1.78
C GLN A 320 -45.73 -8.12 3.26
N ARG A 321 -46.48 -7.20 3.89
CA ARG A 321 -46.38 -6.94 5.34
C ARG A 321 -46.78 -8.18 6.15
N LEU A 322 -47.85 -8.87 5.75
CA LEU A 322 -48.32 -10.07 6.45
C LEU A 322 -47.33 -11.23 6.29
N LYS A 323 -46.78 -11.43 5.09
CA LYS A 323 -45.70 -12.41 4.86
C LYS A 323 -44.44 -12.10 5.66
N GLN A 324 -44.06 -10.83 5.77
CA GLN A 324 -42.92 -10.42 6.60
C GLN A 324 -43.16 -10.70 8.08
N ILE A 325 -44.34 -10.36 8.62
CA ILE A 325 -44.70 -10.63 10.02
C ILE A 325 -44.70 -12.12 10.33
N LEU A 326 -45.23 -12.96 9.44
CA LEU A 326 -45.18 -14.42 9.60
C LEU A 326 -43.75 -14.95 9.57
N LYS A 327 -42.91 -14.42 8.67
CA LYS A 327 -41.50 -14.82 8.57
C LYS A 327 -40.70 -14.40 9.80
N THR A 328 -40.86 -13.18 10.30
CA THR A 328 -40.20 -12.74 11.54
C THR A 328 -40.72 -13.50 12.75
N GLY A 329 -42.02 -13.76 12.84
CA GLY A 329 -42.60 -14.61 13.88
C GLY A 329 -41.95 -16.00 13.91
N LEU A 330 -41.86 -16.65 12.75
CA LEU A 330 -41.25 -17.98 12.62
C LEU A 330 -39.76 -17.98 13.02
N VAL A 331 -38.99 -16.97 12.61
CA VAL A 331 -37.58 -16.84 13.00
C VAL A 331 -37.45 -16.67 14.52
N ILE A 332 -38.27 -15.81 15.14
CA ILE A 332 -38.27 -15.61 16.60
C ILE A 332 -38.61 -16.92 17.32
N THR A 333 -39.61 -17.67 16.84
CA THR A 333 -39.97 -18.97 17.42
C THR A 333 -38.82 -19.98 17.34
N ILE A 334 -38.10 -20.06 16.21
CA ILE A 334 -36.93 -20.93 16.07
C ILE A 334 -35.82 -20.54 17.05
N VAL A 335 -35.53 -19.24 17.20
CA VAL A 335 -34.52 -18.76 18.14
C VAL A 335 -34.89 -19.09 19.58
N ILE A 336 -36.15 -18.87 19.97
CA ILE A 336 -36.64 -19.23 21.32
C ILE A 336 -36.52 -20.74 21.56
N PHE A 337 -36.90 -21.57 20.58
CA PHE A 337 -36.77 -23.02 20.69
C PHE A 337 -35.30 -23.46 20.83
N ALA A 338 -34.39 -22.86 20.06
CA ALA A 338 -32.97 -23.12 20.17
C ALA A 338 -32.41 -22.76 21.55
N LEU A 339 -32.82 -21.61 22.11
CA LEU A 339 -32.41 -21.18 23.46
C LEU A 339 -32.96 -22.10 24.56
N ILE A 340 -34.22 -22.54 24.45
CA ILE A 340 -34.81 -23.50 25.39
C ILE A 340 -34.06 -24.83 25.33
N SER A 341 -33.78 -25.33 24.11
CA SER A 341 -33.01 -26.56 23.90
C SER A 341 -31.61 -26.46 24.50
N LEU A 342 -30.93 -25.33 24.29
CA LEU A 342 -29.61 -25.06 24.87
C LEU A 342 -29.64 -25.06 26.40
N THR A 343 -30.69 -24.46 26.99
CA THR A 343 -30.86 -24.40 28.45
C THR A 343 -31.09 -25.79 29.05
N ILE A 344 -31.91 -26.62 28.40
CA ILE A 344 -32.14 -28.01 28.79
C ILE A 344 -30.85 -28.83 28.66
N TYR A 345 -30.11 -28.64 27.57
CA TYR A 345 -28.83 -29.30 27.34
C TYR A 345 -27.82 -28.97 28.44
N PHE A 346 -27.65 -27.70 28.79
CA PHE A 346 -26.70 -27.30 29.85
C PHE A 346 -27.12 -27.79 31.22
N LYS A 347 -28.42 -27.78 31.54
CA LYS A 347 -28.90 -28.34 32.81
C LYS A 347 -28.62 -29.84 32.92
N ASN A 348 -28.89 -30.59 31.86
CA ASN A 348 -28.59 -32.02 31.81
C ASN A 348 -27.09 -32.30 31.80
N TYR A 349 -26.30 -31.43 31.17
CA TYR A 349 -24.85 -31.52 31.16
C TYR A 349 -24.28 -31.28 32.56
N ASP A 350 -24.78 -30.32 33.33
CA ASP A 350 -24.32 -30.06 34.70
C ASP A 350 -24.63 -31.23 35.64
N GLU A 351 -25.83 -31.82 35.53
CA GLU A 351 -26.24 -32.99 36.33
C GLU A 351 -25.48 -34.28 35.95
N ASN A 352 -25.14 -34.47 34.68
CA ASN A 352 -24.55 -35.72 34.16
C ASN A 352 -23.14 -35.54 33.58
N ARG A 353 -22.42 -34.48 33.97
CA ARG A 353 -21.11 -34.20 33.40
C ARG A 353 -20.16 -35.36 33.69
N PRO A 354 -19.59 -36.03 32.68
CA PRO A 354 -18.51 -36.97 32.93
C PRO A 354 -17.34 -36.18 33.53
N LYS A 355 -16.89 -36.58 34.72
CA LYS A 355 -15.74 -35.95 35.38
C LYS A 355 -14.56 -35.93 34.41
N ASN A 356 -13.97 -34.74 34.22
CA ASN A 356 -12.81 -34.61 33.35
C ASN A 356 -11.62 -35.38 33.94
N GLU A 357 -10.69 -35.85 33.11
CA GLU A 357 -9.50 -36.58 33.57
C GLU A 357 -8.69 -35.79 34.61
N ILE A 358 -8.66 -34.46 34.49
CA ILE A 358 -8.01 -33.56 35.46
C ILE A 358 -8.72 -33.59 36.82
N GLU A 359 -10.06 -33.54 36.84
CA GLU A 359 -10.84 -33.65 38.09
C GLU A 359 -10.63 -35.03 38.73
N LEU A 360 -10.58 -36.10 37.93
CA LEU A 360 -10.28 -37.45 38.43
C LEU A 360 -8.88 -37.55 39.03
N ILE A 361 -7.87 -36.97 38.39
CA ILE A 361 -6.48 -36.92 38.90
C ILE A 361 -6.42 -36.09 40.19
N PHE A 362 -7.14 -34.96 40.24
CA PHE A 362 -7.17 -34.10 41.41
C PHE A 362 -7.89 -34.77 42.59
N ASP A 363 -9.08 -35.34 42.39
CA ASP A 363 -9.83 -36.11 43.38
C ASP A 363 -8.98 -37.25 43.95
N LYS A 364 -8.27 -37.96 43.07
CA LYS A 364 -7.35 -39.03 43.46
C LYS A 364 -6.20 -38.49 44.32
N GLY A 365 -5.50 -37.46 43.86
CA GLY A 365 -4.39 -36.84 44.60
C GLY A 365 -4.82 -36.24 45.94
N TYR A 366 -6.00 -35.62 46.00
CA TYR A 366 -6.58 -35.06 47.21
C TYR A 366 -6.98 -36.15 48.20
N SER A 367 -7.59 -37.24 47.73
CA SER A 367 -7.93 -38.39 48.58
C SER A 367 -6.68 -39.08 49.16
N ASP A 368 -5.61 -39.19 48.36
CA ASP A 368 -4.32 -39.73 48.80
C ASP A 368 -3.64 -38.82 49.84
N TYR A 369 -3.74 -37.50 49.66
CA TYR A 369 -3.25 -36.52 50.62
C TYR A 369 -4.01 -36.59 51.96
N LEU A 370 -5.34 -36.64 51.93
CA LEU A 370 -6.17 -36.75 53.14
C LEU A 370 -5.87 -38.05 53.92
N LYS A 371 -5.69 -39.18 53.22
CA LYS A 371 -5.24 -40.43 53.83
C LYS A 371 -3.89 -40.29 54.52
N LYS A 372 -2.92 -39.61 53.90
CA LYS A 372 -1.59 -39.39 54.50
C LYS A 372 -1.64 -38.60 55.80
N ILE A 373 -2.58 -37.67 55.96
CA ILE A 373 -2.77 -36.87 57.18
C ILE A 373 -3.77 -37.49 58.17
N GLY A 374 -4.22 -38.73 57.95
CA GLY A 374 -5.10 -39.47 58.86
C GLY A 374 -6.56 -39.01 58.87
N ARG A 375 -7.03 -38.31 57.83
CA ARG A 375 -8.44 -37.91 57.68
C ARG A 375 -9.11 -38.73 56.58
N ASN A 376 -10.31 -39.24 56.86
CA ASN A 376 -11.12 -39.90 55.83
C ASN A 376 -11.88 -38.85 55.01
N PRO A 377 -11.83 -38.89 53.66
CA PRO A 377 -12.64 -38.00 52.84
C PRO A 377 -14.11 -38.27 53.13
N SER A 378 -14.88 -37.22 53.41
CA SER A 378 -16.33 -37.31 53.46
C SER A 378 -16.81 -37.78 52.09
N GLN A 379 -17.52 -38.91 52.03
CA GLN A 379 -18.22 -39.32 50.82
C GLN A 379 -19.23 -38.22 50.52
N GLY A 380 -18.93 -37.39 49.52
CA GLY A 380 -19.88 -36.39 49.03
C GLY A 380 -21.16 -37.10 48.61
N GLN A 381 -22.28 -36.68 49.19
CA GLN A 381 -23.61 -37.07 48.73
C GLN A 381 -23.91 -36.46 47.36
#